data_AF-A0A0F9H6E4-F1
#
_entry.id   AF-A0A0F9H6E4-F1
#
_cell.length_a   1.000
_cell.length_b   1.000
_cell.length_c   1.000
_cell.angle_alpha   90.00
_cell.angle_beta   90.00
_cell.angle_gamma   90.00
#
_symmetry.space_group_name_H-M   'P 1'
#
loop_
_entity.id
_entity.type
_entity.pdbx_description
1 polymer ?
#
loop_
_entity_poly.entity_id
_entity_poly.type
_entity_poly.pdbx_seq_one_letter_code
_entity_poly.pdbx_strand_id
1 'polypeptide(L)'
;DNDQDNVVIFKLQQANNSWNIKELTRISPPQAQPDTVCLFNNKDNNTVSAFVPDVRGLITETVIYDTSNNETINVSMREFAGVSEAAGCAVSEQSNTLFVSEGEVGIWSINANAESQADKKPIALVAPFGSLNSEIGALFTSTDGTLWFTSTHDNTIYAYNPVTKSINNWQLNGNLALESVAVKYTANNKAIAVLYNDETGAYTQSTIPATPVKNAGKNTVKKLTHIHASAQTTPVQAFGDAADDPAIWVNSSNPAKSLILGTDKRRGLMVYNLQGWLEQSIEIGRLNNVDVRQYPSIKNSTNTLITASNRTNNSISVLTVDNNEVKHLNDIATNLSEIYGMCMYSSATGNYVFVNDKSGLYQQYKLSESGDKVTGKLVREFNLPSQPEGCSADDARGELFAGEEDAGIWYIGAEPTADNTPVMLQGINEQLVDDVEGMEIYHGTNARYLVVSSQGDDSYVLYKISNNNQDVKTPSLEFAGKFNIVSDLANGLDGASETDGLTVTSKALPGYPEGILVVQDGYNRLPQQPQNFKIIDWREVKKAIK
;
A
#
# COMPACT_ATOMS: atom_id res chain seq x y z
N ASP A 1 -18.94 3.38 27.34
CA ASP A 1 -20.27 3.63 27.95
C ASP A 1 -21.00 2.32 27.84
N ASN A 2 -20.90 1.51 28.89
CA ASN A 2 -21.38 0.12 28.88
C ASN A 2 -22.92 0.05 28.96
N ASP A 3 -23.59 1.16 29.30
CA ASP A 3 -25.05 1.22 29.29
C ASP A 3 -25.60 1.38 27.87
N GLN A 4 -24.79 1.91 26.95
CA GLN A 4 -25.17 2.22 25.57
C GLN A 4 -24.32 1.52 24.52
N ASP A 5 -23.37 0.67 24.94
CA ASP A 5 -22.40 -0.01 24.08
C ASP A 5 -21.64 0.94 23.14
N ASN A 6 -21.30 2.14 23.65
CA ASN A 6 -20.67 3.20 22.85
C ASN A 6 -19.28 3.57 23.40
N VAL A 7 -18.39 3.97 22.50
CA VAL A 7 -17.12 4.61 22.85
C VAL A 7 -17.32 6.11 22.91
N VAL A 8 -16.98 6.75 24.03
CA VAL A 8 -17.14 8.19 24.24
C VAL A 8 -15.79 8.88 24.17
N ILE A 9 -15.67 9.87 23.31
CA ILE A 9 -14.43 10.61 23.10
C ILE A 9 -14.51 11.94 23.85
N PHE A 10 -13.53 12.19 24.72
CA PHE A 10 -13.42 13.44 25.48
C PHE A 10 -12.19 14.24 25.07
N LYS A 11 -12.32 15.57 25.04
CA LYS A 11 -11.22 16.53 24.98
C LYS A 11 -10.88 16.99 26.38
N LEU A 12 -9.62 16.83 26.77
CA LEU A 12 -9.07 17.46 27.96
C LEU A 12 -8.68 18.92 27.64
N GLN A 13 -9.20 19.87 28.39
CA GLN A 13 -8.99 21.30 28.18
C GLN A 13 -8.52 21.97 29.47
N GLN A 14 -7.52 22.83 29.37
CA GLN A 14 -7.08 23.65 30.50
C GLN A 14 -7.75 25.02 30.44
N ALA A 15 -8.47 25.40 31.48
CA ALA A 15 -9.08 26.72 31.63
C ALA A 15 -8.85 27.22 33.06
N ASN A 16 -8.32 28.44 33.22
CA ASN A 16 -8.10 29.09 34.53
C ASN A 16 -7.35 28.20 35.55
N ASN A 17 -6.24 27.57 35.16
CA ASN A 17 -5.46 26.62 35.96
C ASN A 17 -6.24 25.36 36.42
N SER A 18 -7.43 25.10 35.88
CA SER A 18 -8.19 23.88 36.08
C SER A 18 -8.24 23.04 34.80
N TRP A 19 -8.30 21.72 34.96
CA TRP A 19 -8.51 20.79 33.86
C TRP A 19 -10.00 20.43 33.80
N ASN A 20 -10.59 20.52 32.61
CA ASN A 20 -11.97 20.15 32.36
C ASN A 20 -12.01 19.15 31.20
N ILE A 21 -12.94 18.20 31.24
CA ILE A 21 -13.21 17.29 30.12
C ILE A 21 -14.48 17.74 29.41
N LYS A 22 -14.45 17.72 28.08
CA LYS A 22 -15.61 18.01 27.22
C LYS A 22 -15.81 16.84 26.27
N GLU A 23 -17.01 16.26 26.25
CA GLU A 23 -17.36 15.25 25.25
C GLU A 23 -17.29 15.88 23.84
N LEU A 24 -16.57 15.22 22.93
CA LEU A 24 -16.43 15.63 21.53
C LEU A 24 -17.39 14.88 20.63
N THR A 25 -17.36 13.55 20.69
CA THR A 25 -18.13 12.65 19.82
C THR A 25 -18.29 11.29 20.49
N ARG A 26 -19.12 10.44 19.90
CA ARG A 26 -19.28 9.04 20.26
C ARG A 26 -19.10 8.18 19.00
N ILE A 27 -18.47 7.02 19.18
CA ILE A 27 -18.47 5.95 18.18
C ILE A 27 -19.49 4.93 18.66
N SER A 28 -20.45 4.61 17.81
CA SER A 28 -21.35 3.47 17.99
C SER A 28 -20.84 2.34 17.12
N PRO A 29 -20.15 1.32 17.69
CA PRO A 29 -19.73 0.17 16.91
C PRO A 29 -20.95 -0.53 16.30
N PRO A 30 -20.81 -1.15 15.13
CA PRO A 30 -21.91 -1.88 14.51
C PRO A 30 -22.26 -3.13 15.35
N GLN A 31 -23.35 -3.04 16.12
CA GLN A 31 -24.03 -4.18 16.75
C GLN A 31 -23.16 -5.07 17.68
N ALA A 32 -22.19 -4.50 18.38
CA ALA A 32 -21.42 -5.20 19.40
C ALA A 32 -20.90 -4.26 20.48
N GLN A 33 -20.82 -4.78 21.71
CA GLN A 33 -20.22 -4.08 22.84
C GLN A 33 -18.71 -3.92 22.61
N PRO A 34 -18.15 -2.71 22.77
CA PRO A 34 -16.71 -2.50 22.82
C PRO A 34 -16.08 -3.25 24.00
N ASP A 35 -14.98 -3.95 23.76
CA ASP A 35 -14.15 -4.50 24.84
C ASP A 35 -13.22 -3.42 25.40
N THR A 36 -12.58 -2.66 24.50
CA THR A 36 -11.58 -1.65 24.86
C THR A 36 -11.49 -0.56 23.78
N VAL A 37 -10.70 0.49 24.04
CA VAL A 37 -10.41 1.55 23.08
C VAL A 37 -8.99 2.08 23.27
N CYS A 38 -8.30 2.30 22.15
CA CYS A 38 -7.01 2.99 22.13
C CYS A 38 -6.95 3.99 20.99
N LEU A 39 -6.20 5.07 21.21
CA LEU A 39 -6.05 6.15 20.23
C LEU A 39 -4.74 5.99 19.46
N PHE A 40 -4.78 6.36 18.19
CA PHE A 40 -3.62 6.48 17.32
C PHE A 40 -3.55 7.89 16.75
N ASN A 41 -2.49 8.62 17.09
CA ASN A 41 -2.18 9.91 16.48
C ASN A 41 -1.28 9.67 15.26
N ASN A 42 -1.90 9.66 14.08
CA ASN A 42 -1.21 9.47 12.83
C ASN A 42 -0.68 10.82 12.31
N LYS A 43 0.64 10.98 12.36
CA LYS A 43 1.32 12.21 11.93
C LYS A 43 1.46 12.31 10.41
N ASP A 44 1.33 11.20 9.69
CA ASP A 44 1.51 11.16 8.24
C ASP A 44 0.32 11.82 7.52
N ASN A 45 -0.89 11.68 8.08
CA ASN A 45 -2.11 12.30 7.57
C ASN A 45 -2.74 13.33 8.54
N ASN A 46 -2.08 13.65 9.65
CA ASN A 46 -2.55 14.61 10.66
C ASN A 46 -3.92 14.25 11.28
N THR A 47 -4.15 12.99 11.59
CA THR A 47 -5.41 12.52 12.15
C THR A 47 -5.24 11.81 13.50
N VAL A 48 -6.33 11.73 14.26
CA VAL A 48 -6.44 10.81 15.40
C VAL A 48 -7.50 9.77 15.09
N SER A 49 -7.10 8.51 15.07
CA SER A 49 -7.98 7.35 14.98
C SER A 49 -8.26 6.76 16.36
N ALA A 50 -9.42 6.12 16.51
CA ALA A 50 -9.73 5.21 17.59
C ALA A 50 -9.81 3.79 17.05
N PHE A 51 -9.08 2.87 17.68
CA PHE A 51 -9.24 1.43 17.49
C PHE A 51 -10.18 0.90 18.57
N VAL A 52 -11.19 0.15 18.14
CA VAL A 52 -12.22 -0.40 19.02
C VAL A 52 -12.36 -1.90 18.73
N PRO A 53 -11.67 -2.76 19.51
CA PRO A 53 -11.99 -4.18 19.61
C PRO A 53 -13.36 -4.39 20.25
N ASP A 54 -14.12 -5.36 19.74
CA ASP A 54 -15.45 -5.72 20.24
C ASP A 54 -15.59 -7.21 20.57
N VAL A 55 -16.69 -7.54 21.27
CA VAL A 55 -17.03 -8.91 21.71
C VAL A 55 -17.20 -9.94 20.59
N ARG A 56 -17.23 -9.53 19.31
CA ARG A 56 -17.25 -10.45 18.15
C ARG A 56 -15.85 -10.85 17.71
N GLY A 57 -14.82 -10.25 18.31
CA GLY A 57 -13.43 -10.36 17.91
C GLY A 57 -13.08 -9.55 16.68
N LEU A 58 -13.86 -8.50 16.37
CA LEU A 58 -13.55 -7.54 15.31
C LEU A 58 -12.92 -6.29 15.93
N ILE A 59 -12.05 -5.64 15.16
CA ILE A 59 -11.47 -4.34 15.50
C ILE A 59 -11.87 -3.37 14.41
N THR A 60 -12.46 -2.25 14.83
CA THR A 60 -12.79 -1.13 13.94
C THR A 60 -11.80 0.01 14.15
N GLU A 61 -11.36 0.63 13.05
CA GLU A 61 -10.59 1.87 13.06
C GLU A 61 -11.47 3.01 12.56
N THR A 62 -11.65 4.04 13.38
CA THR A 62 -12.42 5.24 13.03
C THR A 62 -11.59 6.48 13.25
N VAL A 63 -11.46 7.33 12.23
CA VAL A 63 -10.88 8.67 12.41
C VAL A 63 -11.88 9.55 13.15
N ILE A 64 -11.45 10.05 14.31
CA ILE A 64 -12.28 10.84 15.22
C ILE A 64 -11.90 12.33 15.27
N TYR A 65 -10.71 12.67 14.76
CA TYR A 65 -10.21 14.04 14.82
C TYR A 65 -9.26 14.36 13.67
N ASP A 66 -9.49 15.49 13.03
CA ASP A 66 -8.54 16.12 12.10
C ASP A 66 -7.73 17.15 12.88
N THR A 67 -6.44 16.88 13.06
CA THR A 67 -5.54 17.77 13.81
C THR A 67 -5.11 19.00 13.01
N SER A 68 -5.17 18.93 11.67
CA SER A 68 -4.81 20.04 10.78
C SER A 68 -5.85 21.16 10.82
N ASN A 69 -7.13 20.79 10.81
CA ASN A 69 -8.26 21.72 10.88
C ASN A 69 -8.82 21.89 12.30
N ASN A 70 -8.32 21.11 13.27
CA ASN A 70 -8.78 21.10 14.66
C ASN A 70 -10.30 20.82 14.75
N GLU A 71 -10.75 19.83 13.98
CA GLU A 71 -12.14 19.45 13.79
C GLU A 71 -12.40 18.02 14.26
N THR A 72 -13.59 17.78 14.82
CA THR A 72 -14.06 16.44 15.15
C THR A 72 -14.70 15.81 13.92
N ILE A 73 -14.24 14.63 13.55
CA ILE A 73 -14.74 13.85 12.41
C ILE A 73 -15.18 12.47 12.89
N ASN A 74 -15.87 11.72 12.04
CA ASN A 74 -16.30 10.36 12.35
C ASN A 74 -16.32 9.56 11.05
N VAL A 75 -15.15 9.08 10.65
CA VAL A 75 -14.93 8.39 9.38
C VAL A 75 -14.41 7.00 9.66
N SER A 76 -15.22 5.98 9.35
CA SER A 76 -14.81 4.58 9.45
C SER A 76 -13.79 4.27 8.36
N MET A 77 -12.60 3.78 8.74
CA MET A 77 -11.51 3.47 7.81
C MET A 77 -11.48 1.99 7.44
N ARG A 78 -11.47 1.11 8.44
CA ARG A 78 -11.40 -0.34 8.22
C ARG A 78 -11.96 -1.13 9.41
N GLU A 79 -12.42 -2.33 9.11
CA GLU A 79 -12.78 -3.37 10.07
C GLU A 79 -12.00 -4.65 9.75
N PHE A 80 -11.46 -5.32 10.76
CA PHE A 80 -10.70 -6.56 10.58
C PHE A 80 -10.79 -7.49 11.80
N ALA A 81 -10.43 -8.76 11.60
CA ALA A 81 -10.44 -9.75 12.67
C ALA A 81 -9.27 -9.54 13.65
N GLY A 82 -9.60 -9.24 14.91
CA GLY A 82 -8.66 -9.03 16.00
C GLY A 82 -8.48 -10.28 16.85
N VAL A 83 -8.74 -10.15 18.14
CA VAL A 83 -8.67 -11.22 19.14
C VAL A 83 -10.05 -11.45 19.74
N SER A 84 -10.30 -12.65 20.29
CA SER A 84 -11.53 -12.86 21.06
C SER A 84 -11.34 -12.23 22.44
N GLU A 85 -12.31 -11.44 22.91
CA GLU A 85 -12.31 -10.82 24.25
C GLU A 85 -11.02 -10.01 24.54
N ALA A 86 -10.90 -8.85 23.91
CA ALA A 86 -9.70 -8.03 24.05
C ALA A 86 -9.59 -7.42 25.45
N ALA A 87 -8.60 -7.84 26.23
CA ALA A 87 -8.38 -7.31 27.59
C ALA A 87 -7.83 -5.87 27.59
N GLY A 88 -7.16 -5.46 26.50
CA GLY A 88 -6.62 -4.11 26.37
C GLY A 88 -6.00 -3.86 25.00
N CYS A 89 -5.85 -2.59 24.65
CA CYS A 89 -5.11 -2.19 23.46
C CYS A 89 -4.29 -0.91 23.68
N ALA A 90 -3.21 -0.76 22.92
CA ALA A 90 -2.37 0.42 22.92
C ALA A 90 -1.68 0.59 21.57
N VAL A 91 -1.36 1.82 21.17
CA VAL A 91 -0.70 2.10 19.89
C VAL A 91 0.65 2.75 20.11
N SER A 92 1.70 2.22 19.51
CA SER A 92 3.02 2.85 19.45
C SER A 92 3.09 3.76 18.23
N GLU A 93 3.09 5.08 18.46
CA GLU A 93 3.28 6.09 17.40
C GLU A 93 4.68 6.04 16.77
N GLN A 94 5.68 5.47 17.45
CA GLN A 94 7.05 5.40 16.93
C GLN A 94 7.21 4.34 15.84
N SER A 95 6.38 3.30 15.90
CA SER A 95 6.46 2.14 15.02
C SER A 95 5.15 1.87 14.27
N ASN A 96 4.17 2.77 14.39
CA ASN A 96 2.80 2.61 13.89
C ASN A 96 2.25 1.20 14.19
N THR A 97 2.36 0.77 15.45
CA THR A 97 1.98 -0.60 15.86
C THR A 97 0.84 -0.57 16.85
N LEU A 98 -0.28 -1.19 16.51
CA LEU A 98 -1.37 -1.51 17.41
C LEU A 98 -1.03 -2.80 18.17
N PHE A 99 -1.04 -2.74 19.48
CA PHE A 99 -0.96 -3.90 20.36
C PHE A 99 -2.34 -4.21 20.92
N VAL A 100 -2.71 -5.48 20.94
CA VAL A 100 -3.97 -5.96 21.50
C VAL A 100 -3.69 -7.20 22.35
N SER A 101 -4.19 -7.23 23.58
CA SER A 101 -4.07 -8.39 24.48
C SER A 101 -5.32 -9.25 24.45
N GLU A 102 -5.09 -10.55 24.47
CA GLU A 102 -6.06 -11.61 24.74
C GLU A 102 -5.64 -12.23 26.07
N GLY A 103 -6.39 -11.94 27.15
CA GLY A 103 -5.91 -12.08 28.53
C GLY A 103 -5.32 -13.45 28.87
N GLU A 104 -5.90 -14.51 28.32
CA GLU A 104 -5.50 -15.91 28.56
C GLU A 104 -4.52 -16.48 27.52
N VAL A 105 -4.22 -15.74 26.45
CA VAL A 105 -3.42 -16.25 25.33
C VAL A 105 -2.13 -15.48 25.15
N GLY A 106 -2.19 -14.15 25.11
CA GLY A 106 -1.01 -13.33 24.86
C GLY A 106 -1.31 -11.95 24.27
N ILE A 107 -0.25 -11.34 23.73
CA ILE A 107 -0.28 -10.02 23.13
C ILE A 107 0.12 -10.13 21.67
N TRP A 108 -0.67 -9.49 20.81
CA TRP A 108 -0.49 -9.44 19.38
C TRP A 108 -0.07 -8.03 18.95
N SER A 109 0.80 -7.93 17.95
CA SER A 109 1.05 -6.69 17.22
C SER A 109 0.41 -6.72 15.84
N ILE A 110 -0.18 -5.60 15.46
CA ILE A 110 -0.84 -5.33 14.18
C ILE A 110 -0.34 -3.96 13.68
N ASN A 111 -0.24 -3.76 12.37
CA ASN A 111 0.14 -2.45 11.84
C ASN A 111 -1.05 -1.47 11.96
N ALA A 112 -0.80 -0.30 12.56
CA ALA A 112 -1.80 0.71 12.85
C ALA A 112 -2.11 1.62 11.65
N ASN A 113 -1.31 1.60 10.57
CA ASN A 113 -1.61 2.39 9.38
C ASN A 113 -2.84 1.82 8.67
N ALA A 114 -3.83 2.66 8.36
CA ALA A 114 -5.06 2.26 7.67
C ALA A 114 -4.82 1.62 6.30
N GLU A 115 -3.72 2.03 5.64
CA GLU A 115 -3.28 1.55 4.33
C GLU A 115 -2.48 0.24 4.42
N SER A 116 -2.27 -0.35 5.60
CA SER A 116 -1.53 -1.61 5.71
C SER A 116 -2.44 -2.84 5.84
N GLN A 117 -1.86 -4.02 5.64
CA GLN A 117 -2.43 -5.27 6.13
C GLN A 117 -2.67 -5.23 7.64
N ALA A 118 -3.69 -5.97 8.10
CA ALA A 118 -4.01 -6.16 9.52
C ALA A 118 -3.45 -7.48 10.08
N ASP A 119 -2.26 -7.87 9.63
CA ASP A 119 -1.60 -9.09 10.06
C ASP A 119 -1.26 -9.09 11.55
N LYS A 120 -1.64 -10.17 12.24
CA LYS A 120 -1.36 -10.39 13.66
C LYS A 120 -0.06 -11.15 13.84
N LYS A 121 0.89 -10.56 14.59
CA LYS A 121 2.14 -11.22 14.99
C LYS A 121 2.18 -11.37 16.52
N PRO A 122 2.48 -12.57 17.07
CA PRO A 122 2.57 -12.74 18.51
C PRO A 122 3.81 -12.01 19.05
N ILE A 123 3.62 -11.18 20.07
CA ILE A 123 4.70 -10.47 20.78
C ILE A 123 5.12 -11.24 22.02
N ALA A 124 4.14 -11.69 22.79
CA ALA A 124 4.36 -12.43 24.03
C ALA A 124 3.16 -13.34 24.27
N LEU A 125 3.41 -14.55 24.76
CA LEU A 125 2.37 -15.57 24.94
C LEU A 125 2.31 -16.04 26.39
N VAL A 126 1.11 -16.34 26.85
CA VAL A 126 0.79 -16.95 28.13
C VAL A 126 1.13 -18.44 28.09
N ALA A 127 1.52 -19.01 29.23
CA ALA A 127 1.72 -20.44 29.35
C ALA A 127 0.45 -21.22 28.94
N PRO A 128 0.57 -22.35 28.21
CA PRO A 128 1.79 -23.07 27.86
C PRO A 128 2.46 -22.63 26.55
N PHE A 129 1.89 -21.66 25.83
CA PHE A 129 2.41 -21.21 24.52
C PHE A 129 3.60 -20.26 24.64
N GLY A 130 3.75 -19.62 25.80
CA GLY A 130 4.92 -18.84 26.17
C GLY A 130 5.21 -18.90 27.66
N SER A 131 5.77 -17.82 28.19
CA SER A 131 6.26 -17.74 29.56
C SER A 131 5.54 -16.68 30.40
N LEU A 132 4.53 -16.00 29.85
CA LEU A 132 3.74 -15.04 30.62
C LEU A 132 2.75 -15.77 31.52
N ASN A 133 2.44 -15.13 32.65
CA ASN A 133 1.29 -15.49 33.46
C ASN A 133 0.00 -15.01 32.76
N SER A 134 -1.10 -15.70 33.02
CA SER A 134 -2.42 -15.39 32.46
C SER A 134 -3.00 -14.09 33.03
N GLU A 135 -4.20 -13.74 32.59
CA GLU A 135 -4.88 -12.50 32.96
C GLU A 135 -4.03 -11.25 32.66
N ILE A 136 -3.62 -11.11 31.40
CA ILE A 136 -2.93 -9.90 30.93
C ILE A 136 -3.91 -8.73 30.96
N GLY A 137 -3.61 -7.71 31.76
CA GLY A 137 -4.42 -6.50 31.89
C GLY A 137 -4.23 -5.50 30.74
N ALA A 138 -4.62 -4.26 30.98
CA ALA A 138 -4.55 -3.19 29.99
C ALA A 138 -3.12 -2.87 29.54
N LEU A 139 -3.02 -2.46 28.29
CA LEU A 139 -1.77 -2.16 27.61
C LEU A 139 -1.47 -0.65 27.63
N PHE A 140 -0.18 -0.30 27.64
CA PHE A 140 0.28 1.08 27.53
C PHE A 140 1.58 1.18 26.75
N THR A 141 1.68 2.14 25.84
CA THR A 141 2.90 2.43 25.07
C THR A 141 3.54 3.73 25.57
N SER A 142 4.82 3.67 25.97
CA SER A 142 5.57 4.87 26.32
C SER A 142 6.09 5.60 25.08
N THR A 143 6.51 6.85 25.24
CA THR A 143 6.97 7.72 24.13
C THR A 143 8.18 7.21 23.36
N ASP A 144 8.91 6.24 23.91
CA ASP A 144 10.03 5.55 23.28
C ASP A 144 9.61 4.24 22.57
N GLY A 145 8.31 3.94 22.50
CA GLY A 145 7.75 2.76 21.85
C GLY A 145 7.74 1.49 22.70
N THR A 146 8.21 1.54 23.96
CA THR A 146 8.14 0.37 24.86
C THR A 146 6.68 0.06 25.19
N LEU A 147 6.30 -1.20 25.06
CA LEU A 147 4.99 -1.69 25.47
C LEU A 147 5.05 -2.15 26.94
N TRP A 148 4.18 -1.59 27.77
CA TRP A 148 4.00 -1.90 29.19
C TRP A 148 2.66 -2.57 29.41
N PHE A 149 2.62 -3.57 30.29
CA PHE A 149 1.41 -4.31 30.64
C PHE A 149 1.54 -4.97 32.00
N THR A 150 0.43 -5.46 32.54
CA THR A 150 0.36 -6.13 33.84
C THR A 150 -0.20 -7.54 33.71
N SER A 151 0.07 -8.39 34.71
CA SER A 151 -0.73 -9.59 34.98
C SER A 151 -1.34 -9.46 36.37
N THR A 152 -2.65 -9.66 36.48
CA THR A 152 -3.39 -9.62 37.75
C THR A 152 -3.03 -10.80 38.65
N HIS A 153 -2.68 -11.94 38.07
CA HIS A 153 -2.43 -13.19 38.80
C HIS A 153 -1.23 -13.11 39.74
N ASP A 154 -0.18 -12.37 39.39
CA ASP A 154 1.12 -12.40 40.09
C ASP A 154 1.64 -11.01 40.51
N ASN A 155 0.88 -9.95 40.26
CA ASN A 155 1.25 -8.57 40.53
C ASN A 155 2.51 -8.10 39.83
N THR A 156 2.71 -8.58 38.60
CA THR A 156 3.88 -8.23 37.81
C THR A 156 3.57 -7.17 36.76
N ILE A 157 4.50 -6.21 36.64
CA ILE A 157 4.57 -5.27 35.53
C ILE A 157 5.60 -5.81 34.54
N TYR A 158 5.24 -5.82 33.26
CA TYR A 158 6.12 -6.20 32.16
C TYR A 158 6.43 -5.01 31.26
N ALA A 159 7.59 -5.05 30.59
CA ALA A 159 7.99 -4.11 29.56
C ALA A 159 8.63 -4.84 28.38
N TYR A 160 7.98 -4.81 27.22
CA TYR A 160 8.51 -5.31 25.96
C TYR A 160 9.25 -4.19 25.21
N ASN A 161 10.54 -4.43 24.94
CA ASN A 161 11.38 -3.53 24.16
C ASN A 161 11.25 -3.87 22.66
N PRO A 162 10.70 -2.97 21.82
CA PRO A 162 10.45 -3.26 20.41
C PRO A 162 11.73 -3.39 19.57
N VAL A 163 12.86 -2.86 20.05
CA VAL A 163 14.15 -2.91 19.33
C VAL A 163 14.88 -4.21 19.62
N THR A 164 15.02 -4.58 20.90
CA THR A 164 15.74 -5.80 21.30
C THR A 164 14.85 -7.03 21.33
N LYS A 165 13.52 -6.87 21.20
CA LYS A 165 12.50 -7.90 21.34
C LYS A 165 12.54 -8.64 22.68
N SER A 166 13.05 -7.98 23.72
CA SER A 166 13.19 -8.57 25.06
C SER A 166 12.10 -8.08 26.00
N ILE A 167 11.64 -8.94 26.91
CA ILE A 167 10.69 -8.60 27.96
C ILE A 167 11.42 -8.51 29.30
N ASN A 168 11.27 -7.37 29.98
CA ASN A 168 11.65 -7.20 31.37
C ASN A 168 10.40 -7.28 32.25
N ASN A 169 10.56 -7.67 33.51
CA ASN A 169 9.45 -7.75 34.45
C ASN A 169 9.86 -7.33 35.87
N TRP A 170 8.88 -6.84 36.63
CA TRP A 170 9.03 -6.43 38.02
C TRP A 170 7.78 -6.84 38.79
N GLN A 171 7.95 -7.77 39.73
CA GLN A 171 6.90 -8.15 40.66
C GLN A 171 6.76 -7.08 41.75
N LEU A 172 5.52 -6.66 42.02
CA LEU A 172 5.21 -5.73 43.10
C LEU A 172 4.84 -6.46 44.39
N ASN A 173 5.17 -5.83 45.52
CA ASN A 173 4.79 -6.35 46.83
C ASN A 173 3.34 -5.99 47.16
N GLY A 174 2.59 -6.95 47.69
CA GLY A 174 1.22 -6.78 48.18
C GLY A 174 0.22 -7.69 47.48
N ASN A 175 -1.02 -7.70 47.96
CA ASN A 175 -2.14 -8.27 47.22
C ASN A 175 -2.74 -7.15 46.36
N LEU A 176 -2.15 -6.96 45.19
CA LEU A 176 -2.69 -6.07 44.17
C LEU A 176 -3.50 -6.92 43.19
N ALA A 177 -4.46 -6.31 42.49
CA ALA A 177 -5.17 -6.90 41.37
C ALA A 177 -5.00 -5.93 40.20
N LEU A 178 -3.82 -6.00 39.58
CA LEU A 178 -3.33 -4.95 38.68
C LEU A 178 -3.95 -5.05 37.28
N GLU A 179 -4.93 -4.20 37.01
CA GLU A 179 -5.64 -4.16 35.72
C GLU A 179 -5.05 -3.18 34.71
N SER A 180 -4.31 -2.15 35.15
CA SER A 180 -3.67 -1.24 34.20
C SER A 180 -2.42 -0.59 34.73
N VAL A 181 -1.58 -0.13 33.79
CA VAL A 181 -0.36 0.60 34.05
C VAL A 181 -0.22 1.78 33.09
N ALA A 182 0.21 2.93 33.61
CA ALA A 182 0.68 4.06 32.81
C ALA A 182 2.09 4.45 33.27
N VAL A 183 3.04 4.55 32.33
CA VAL A 183 4.46 4.72 32.66
C VAL A 183 5.02 6.01 32.11
N LYS A 184 5.73 6.75 32.96
CA LYS A 184 6.50 7.93 32.57
C LYS A 184 7.94 7.80 33.04
N TYR A 185 8.89 7.88 32.12
CA TYR A 185 10.31 7.93 32.47
C TYR A 185 10.65 9.20 33.24
N THR A 186 11.58 9.04 34.18
CA THR A 186 12.16 10.08 35.03
C THR A 186 13.69 10.08 34.89
N ALA A 187 14.36 11.00 35.57
CA ALA A 187 15.82 11.03 35.56
C ALA A 187 16.43 9.76 36.20
N ASN A 188 17.68 9.45 35.85
CA ASN A 188 18.51 8.39 36.46
C ASN A 188 18.01 6.95 36.25
N ASN A 189 17.57 6.59 35.04
CA ASN A 189 17.13 5.22 34.70
C ASN A 189 16.00 4.71 35.62
N LYS A 190 15.03 5.58 35.89
CA LYS A 190 13.83 5.27 36.66
C LYS A 190 12.60 5.67 35.88
N ALA A 191 11.52 4.93 36.06
CA ALA A 191 10.19 5.31 35.60
C ALA A 191 9.22 5.35 36.77
N ILE A 192 8.23 6.23 36.67
CA ILE A 192 7.05 6.22 37.54
C ILE A 192 5.98 5.43 36.81
N ALA A 193 5.47 4.38 37.46
CA ALA A 193 4.30 3.64 37.03
C ALA A 193 3.11 4.03 37.91
N VAL A 194 2.03 4.48 37.28
CA VAL A 194 0.72 4.65 37.90
C VAL A 194 -0.08 3.40 37.59
N LEU A 195 -0.66 2.79 38.61
CA LEU A 195 -1.28 1.47 38.56
C LEU A 195 -2.71 1.56 39.08
N TYR A 196 -3.62 0.84 38.45
CA TYR A 196 -4.99 0.68 38.94
C TYR A 196 -5.17 -0.71 39.55
N ASN A 197 -5.72 -0.75 40.76
CA ASN A 197 -6.07 -1.98 41.45
C ASN A 197 -7.59 -2.16 41.41
N ASP A 198 -8.06 -3.21 40.75
CA ASP A 198 -9.49 -3.42 40.50
C ASP A 198 -10.27 -3.85 41.75
N GLU A 199 -9.69 -4.69 42.59
CA GLU A 199 -10.29 -5.10 43.86
C GLU A 199 -10.60 -3.91 44.78
N THR A 200 -9.77 -2.86 44.74
CA THR A 200 -9.89 -1.69 45.63
C THR A 200 -10.44 -0.44 44.96
N GLY A 201 -10.45 -0.40 43.62
CA GLY A 201 -10.76 0.81 42.83
C GLY A 201 -9.75 1.96 43.01
N ALA A 202 -8.56 1.69 43.56
CA ALA A 202 -7.58 2.72 43.88
C ALA A 202 -6.44 2.81 42.87
N TYR A 203 -5.97 4.03 42.63
CA TYR A 203 -4.71 4.27 41.92
C TYR A 203 -3.54 4.28 42.90
N THR A 204 -2.47 3.56 42.57
CA THR A 204 -1.20 3.58 43.31
C THR A 204 -0.04 3.94 42.40
N GLN A 205 1.06 4.39 42.99
CA GLN A 205 2.26 4.78 42.27
C GLN A 205 3.45 3.93 42.72
N SER A 206 4.19 3.40 41.76
CA SER A 206 5.45 2.70 41.99
C SER A 206 6.60 3.34 41.20
N THR A 207 7.81 3.24 41.73
CA THR A 207 9.03 3.65 41.01
C THR A 207 9.77 2.41 40.55
N ILE A 208 9.96 2.28 39.25
CA ILE A 208 10.55 1.10 38.61
C ILE A 208 11.93 1.44 38.07
N PRO A 209 12.96 0.60 38.26
CA PRO A 209 14.24 0.77 37.59
C PRO A 209 14.09 0.41 36.10
N ALA A 210 13.98 1.43 35.26
CA ALA A 210 13.75 1.29 33.83
C ALA A 210 14.48 2.38 33.04
N THR A 211 15.15 1.99 31.95
CA THR A 211 15.88 2.92 31.09
C THR A 211 15.11 3.11 29.78
N PRO A 212 14.91 4.34 29.30
CA PRO A 212 14.29 4.59 28.00
C PRO A 212 15.08 3.92 26.87
N VAL A 213 14.37 3.38 25.89
CA VAL A 213 14.96 2.81 24.67
C VAL A 213 15.54 3.95 23.83
N LYS A 214 16.85 3.89 23.59
CA LYS A 214 17.55 4.82 22.70
C LYS A 214 17.38 4.36 21.25
N ASN A 215 17.08 5.28 20.33
CA ASN A 215 16.94 5.06 18.88
C ASN A 215 15.70 4.28 18.40
N ALA A 216 14.65 4.13 19.20
CA ALA A 216 13.35 3.71 18.66
C ALA A 216 12.87 4.78 17.66
N GLY A 217 12.83 4.47 16.37
CA GLY A 217 12.33 5.36 15.31
C GLY A 217 13.36 6.04 14.39
N LYS A 218 14.66 5.72 14.45
CA LYS A 218 15.63 6.19 13.44
C LYS A 218 15.73 5.24 12.24
N ASN A 219 14.64 5.08 11.49
CA ASN A 219 14.77 4.61 10.11
C ASN A 219 15.26 5.79 9.27
N THR A 220 16.48 5.68 8.75
CA THR A 220 17.13 6.64 7.85
C THR A 220 16.52 6.61 6.43
N VAL A 221 15.22 6.38 6.31
CA VAL A 221 14.52 6.52 5.03
C VAL A 221 14.47 8.02 4.74
N LYS A 222 15.00 8.44 3.59
CA LYS A 222 14.87 9.82 3.10
C LYS A 222 13.40 10.23 3.21
N LYS A 223 13.13 11.44 3.72
CA LYS A 223 11.79 12.02 3.90
C LYS A 223 10.84 11.62 2.76
N LEU A 224 9.87 10.77 3.10
CA LEU A 224 8.75 10.35 2.26
C LEU A 224 7.86 11.58 2.01
N THR A 225 7.44 11.79 0.76
CA THR A 225 6.50 12.86 0.42
C THR A 225 5.10 12.28 0.39
N HIS A 226 4.20 12.81 1.21
CA HIS A 226 2.78 12.44 1.17
C HIS A 226 2.09 13.25 0.07
N ILE A 227 1.41 12.57 -0.83
CA ILE A 227 0.59 13.17 -1.89
C ILE A 227 -0.83 12.63 -1.83
N HIS A 228 -1.74 13.26 -2.58
CA HIS A 228 -3.15 12.86 -2.64
C HIS A 228 -3.57 12.50 -4.06
N ALA A 229 -4.50 11.56 -4.17
CA ALA A 229 -5.21 11.30 -5.41
C ALA A 229 -6.16 12.45 -5.74
N SER A 230 -6.37 12.69 -7.03
CA SER A 230 -7.35 13.68 -7.53
C SER A 230 -8.72 13.06 -7.76
N ALA A 231 -8.77 11.75 -8.04
CA ALA A 231 -9.99 10.97 -8.24
C ALA A 231 -9.67 9.48 -8.07
N GLN A 232 -10.69 8.63 -8.15
CA GLN A 232 -10.55 7.18 -8.13
C GLN A 232 -11.58 6.52 -9.06
N THR A 233 -11.31 5.29 -9.50
CA THR A 233 -12.23 4.54 -10.34
C THR A 233 -13.38 3.93 -9.54
N THR A 234 -14.45 3.60 -10.27
CA THR A 234 -15.46 2.65 -9.79
C THR A 234 -14.74 1.36 -9.37
N PRO A 235 -15.03 0.78 -8.19
CA PRO A 235 -14.37 -0.45 -7.74
C PRO A 235 -14.60 -1.62 -8.68
N VAL A 236 -13.66 -2.56 -8.69
CA VAL A 236 -13.91 -3.88 -9.28
C VAL A 236 -15.02 -4.61 -8.51
N GLN A 237 -15.67 -5.60 -9.10
CA GLN A 237 -16.91 -6.11 -8.48
C GLN A 237 -16.70 -7.13 -7.35
N ALA A 238 -15.46 -7.49 -6.97
CA ALA A 238 -15.21 -8.51 -5.94
C ALA A 238 -14.05 -8.16 -5.02
N PHE A 239 -14.22 -8.42 -3.71
CA PHE A 239 -13.16 -8.34 -2.71
C PHE A 239 -12.05 -9.37 -2.93
N GLY A 240 -10.88 -9.09 -2.35
CA GLY A 240 -9.65 -9.85 -2.52
C GLY A 240 -8.81 -9.31 -3.68
N ASP A 241 -7.69 -9.97 -3.94
CA ASP A 241 -6.78 -9.69 -5.07
C ASP A 241 -7.55 -9.81 -6.41
N ALA A 242 -7.87 -8.66 -6.99
CA ALA A 242 -8.74 -8.52 -8.14
C ALA A 242 -8.29 -7.40 -9.08
N ALA A 243 -8.21 -6.13 -8.63
CA ALA A 243 -7.68 -5.06 -9.48
C ALA A 243 -6.16 -5.19 -9.53
N ASP A 244 -5.54 -4.98 -10.69
CA ASP A 244 -4.11 -5.25 -10.84
C ASP A 244 -3.36 -4.17 -11.61
N ASP A 245 -3.54 -4.11 -12.93
CA ASP A 245 -2.71 -3.28 -13.78
C ASP A 245 -3.53 -2.28 -14.58
N PRO A 246 -3.19 -0.98 -14.53
CA PRO A 246 -3.83 0.04 -15.34
C PRO A 246 -3.06 0.33 -16.64
N ALA A 247 -3.77 0.77 -17.68
CA ALA A 247 -3.17 1.40 -18.86
C ALA A 247 -4.00 2.61 -19.32
N ILE A 248 -3.39 3.55 -20.05
CA ILE A 248 -4.08 4.75 -20.52
C ILE A 248 -4.10 4.79 -22.04
N TRP A 249 -5.30 4.86 -22.61
CA TRP A 249 -5.48 5.21 -24.02
C TRP A 249 -5.81 6.70 -24.18
N VAL A 250 -4.92 7.45 -24.84
CA VAL A 250 -5.12 8.88 -25.07
C VAL A 250 -5.84 9.11 -26.39
N ASN A 251 -7.05 9.67 -26.32
CA ASN A 251 -7.77 10.06 -27.52
C ASN A 251 -7.19 11.37 -28.07
N SER A 252 -6.33 11.28 -29.09
CA SER A 252 -5.65 12.43 -29.67
C SER A 252 -6.59 13.44 -30.34
N SER A 253 -7.76 13.00 -30.80
CA SER A 253 -8.77 13.88 -31.43
C SER A 253 -9.63 14.62 -30.40
N ASN A 254 -9.84 14.02 -29.23
CA ASN A 254 -10.59 14.60 -28.12
C ASN A 254 -10.06 14.05 -26.79
N PRO A 255 -9.08 14.72 -26.15
CA PRO A 255 -8.46 14.24 -24.92
C PRO A 255 -9.43 13.99 -23.76
N ALA A 256 -10.60 14.64 -23.75
CA ALA A 256 -11.65 14.42 -22.74
C ALA A 256 -12.32 13.05 -22.86
N LYS A 257 -12.18 12.39 -24.01
CA LYS A 257 -12.63 11.03 -24.27
C LYS A 257 -11.48 10.02 -24.17
N SER A 258 -10.40 10.33 -23.47
CA SER A 258 -9.38 9.32 -23.16
C SER A 258 -9.94 8.28 -22.19
N LEU A 259 -9.38 7.08 -22.20
CA LEU A 259 -9.84 5.95 -21.39
C LEU A 259 -8.73 5.49 -20.46
N ILE A 260 -9.13 5.07 -19.27
CA ILE A 260 -8.29 4.29 -18.35
C ILE A 260 -8.76 2.85 -18.49
N LEU A 261 -7.84 1.94 -18.73
CA LEU A 261 -8.08 0.51 -18.74
C LEU A 261 -7.52 -0.06 -17.44
N GLY A 262 -8.19 -1.05 -16.85
CA GLY A 262 -7.71 -1.72 -15.65
C GLY A 262 -8.08 -3.20 -15.70
N THR A 263 -7.14 -4.07 -15.40
CA THR A 263 -7.43 -5.51 -15.31
C THR A 263 -8.17 -5.85 -14.01
N ASP A 264 -9.15 -6.75 -14.12
CA ASP A 264 -9.71 -7.52 -13.02
C ASP A 264 -9.19 -8.96 -13.19
N LYS A 265 -8.20 -9.35 -12.37
CA LYS A 265 -7.53 -10.67 -12.27
C LYS A 265 -8.49 -11.85 -12.26
N ARG A 266 -9.77 -11.62 -11.97
CA ARG A 266 -10.81 -12.63 -11.84
C ARG A 266 -11.84 -12.60 -12.97
N ARG A 267 -11.86 -11.57 -13.83
CA ARG A 267 -12.93 -11.37 -14.84
C ARG A 267 -12.48 -10.95 -16.22
N GLY A 268 -11.60 -9.95 -16.33
CA GLY A 268 -11.29 -9.38 -17.63
C GLY A 268 -10.76 -7.94 -17.59
N LEU A 269 -11.14 -7.13 -18.58
CA LEU A 269 -10.69 -5.75 -18.72
C LEU A 269 -11.82 -4.76 -18.43
N MET A 270 -11.61 -3.90 -17.45
CA MET A 270 -12.50 -2.79 -17.12
C MET A 270 -12.04 -1.53 -17.86
N VAL A 271 -12.99 -0.77 -18.40
CA VAL A 271 -12.75 0.46 -19.14
C VAL A 271 -13.45 1.61 -18.44
N TYR A 272 -12.69 2.61 -18.03
CA TYR A 272 -13.15 3.78 -17.31
C TYR A 272 -12.92 5.05 -18.14
N ASN A 273 -13.77 6.05 -17.92
CA ASN A 273 -13.47 7.42 -18.36
C ASN A 273 -12.47 8.10 -17.41
N LEU A 274 -12.03 9.33 -17.75
CA LEU A 274 -11.08 10.10 -16.92
C LEU A 274 -11.63 10.56 -15.55
N GLN A 275 -12.95 10.45 -15.33
CA GLN A 275 -13.57 10.67 -14.02
C GLN A 275 -13.59 9.38 -13.17
N GLY A 276 -13.13 8.26 -13.72
CA GLY A 276 -13.11 6.96 -13.05
C GLY A 276 -14.44 6.18 -13.16
N TRP A 277 -15.42 6.64 -13.94
CA TRP A 277 -16.66 5.88 -14.10
C TRP A 277 -16.46 4.73 -15.08
N LEU A 278 -16.96 3.55 -14.71
CA LEU A 278 -16.94 2.36 -15.56
C LEU A 278 -17.86 2.56 -16.78
N GLU A 279 -17.29 2.53 -17.97
CA GLU A 279 -18.00 2.67 -19.25
C GLU A 279 -18.21 1.30 -19.92
N GLN A 280 -17.28 0.36 -19.73
CA GLN A 280 -17.34 -0.98 -20.33
C GLN A 280 -16.66 -2.02 -19.44
N SER A 281 -17.20 -3.23 -19.43
CA SER A 281 -16.55 -4.43 -18.88
C SER A 281 -16.41 -5.47 -20.00
N ILE A 282 -15.20 -6.00 -20.17
CA ILE A 282 -14.88 -7.01 -21.18
C ILE A 282 -14.43 -8.28 -20.45
N GLU A 283 -15.37 -9.19 -20.22
CA GLU A 283 -15.15 -10.41 -19.42
C GLU A 283 -14.51 -11.52 -20.28
N ILE A 284 -13.20 -11.43 -20.50
CA ILE A 284 -12.42 -12.36 -21.34
C ILE A 284 -11.45 -13.24 -20.53
N GLY A 285 -11.68 -13.37 -19.21
CA GLY A 285 -10.94 -14.30 -18.35
C GLY A 285 -9.98 -13.62 -17.39
N ARG A 286 -9.00 -14.38 -16.88
CA ARG A 286 -8.12 -13.96 -15.79
C ARG A 286 -6.95 -13.12 -16.33
N LEU A 287 -7.23 -11.88 -16.70
CA LEU A 287 -6.19 -10.95 -17.17
C LEU A 287 -5.29 -10.51 -16.02
N ASN A 288 -3.97 -10.48 -16.20
CA ASN A 288 -3.03 -9.98 -15.19
C ASN A 288 -2.66 -8.53 -15.54
N ASN A 289 -1.72 -8.33 -16.47
CA ASN A 289 -1.26 -7.01 -16.90
C ASN A 289 -1.94 -6.53 -18.18
N VAL A 290 -1.98 -5.22 -18.41
CA VAL A 290 -2.49 -4.59 -19.63
C VAL A 290 -1.60 -3.44 -20.06
N ASP A 291 -1.40 -3.27 -21.36
CA ASP A 291 -0.64 -2.15 -21.91
C ASP A 291 -1.23 -1.74 -23.27
N VAL A 292 -0.99 -0.48 -23.63
CA VAL A 292 -1.52 0.19 -24.81
C VAL A 292 -0.38 0.75 -25.63
N ARG A 293 -0.36 0.47 -26.94
CA ARG A 293 0.52 1.17 -27.88
C ARG A 293 -0.28 1.93 -28.92
N GLN A 294 0.01 3.22 -29.02
CA GLN A 294 -0.51 4.12 -30.03
C GLN A 294 0.63 4.54 -30.96
N TYR A 295 0.79 3.83 -32.07
CA TYR A 295 1.98 3.97 -32.92
C TYR A 295 1.62 4.00 -34.41
N PRO A 296 2.23 4.87 -35.24
CA PRO A 296 1.81 5.04 -36.65
C PRO A 296 1.89 3.79 -37.53
N SER A 297 2.65 2.77 -37.14
CA SER A 297 2.74 1.50 -37.88
C SER A 297 1.50 0.62 -37.71
N ILE A 298 0.69 0.87 -36.67
CA ILE A 298 -0.52 0.11 -36.35
C ILE A 298 -1.65 0.53 -37.29
N LYS A 299 -2.20 -0.42 -38.05
CA LYS A 299 -3.10 -0.12 -39.19
C LYS A 299 -4.58 -0.32 -38.87
N ASN A 300 -5.09 0.39 -37.88
CA ASN A 300 -6.53 0.48 -37.58
C ASN A 300 -6.97 1.94 -37.41
N SER A 301 -8.25 2.20 -37.15
CA SER A 301 -8.84 3.55 -37.15
C SER A 301 -8.22 4.50 -36.12
N THR A 302 -7.62 3.97 -35.05
CA THR A 302 -7.04 4.74 -33.94
C THR A 302 -5.53 4.55 -33.80
N ASN A 303 -4.89 3.82 -34.72
CA ASN A 303 -3.50 3.37 -34.65
C ASN A 303 -3.15 2.75 -33.27
N THR A 304 -4.08 2.00 -32.69
CA THR A 304 -3.98 1.50 -31.31
C THR A 304 -4.08 -0.01 -31.23
N LEU A 305 -3.13 -0.64 -30.54
CA LEU A 305 -3.25 -2.00 -30.04
C LEU A 305 -3.23 -1.96 -28.51
N ILE A 306 -4.04 -2.82 -27.91
CA ILE A 306 -4.10 -3.06 -26.49
C ILE A 306 -3.80 -4.54 -26.31
N THR A 307 -2.92 -4.91 -25.40
CA THR A 307 -2.69 -6.31 -25.07
C THR A 307 -2.81 -6.56 -23.59
N ALA A 308 -3.21 -7.77 -23.22
CA ALA A 308 -3.24 -8.20 -21.83
C ALA A 308 -2.70 -9.63 -21.70
N SER A 309 -1.97 -9.93 -20.62
CA SER A 309 -1.62 -11.32 -20.29
C SER A 309 -2.85 -12.04 -19.73
N ASN A 310 -3.19 -13.21 -20.27
CA ASN A 310 -4.40 -13.94 -19.92
C ASN A 310 -4.07 -15.32 -19.32
N ARG A 311 -4.26 -15.46 -18.01
CA ARG A 311 -4.00 -16.67 -17.23
C ARG A 311 -5.04 -17.78 -17.42
N THR A 312 -6.17 -17.50 -18.06
CA THR A 312 -7.19 -18.55 -18.34
C THR A 312 -6.66 -19.58 -19.33
N ASN A 313 -5.88 -19.13 -20.32
CA ASN A 313 -5.43 -19.95 -21.45
C ASN A 313 -3.93 -19.78 -21.75
N ASN A 314 -3.17 -19.14 -20.86
CA ASN A 314 -1.75 -18.80 -21.05
C ASN A 314 -1.50 -18.12 -22.41
N SER A 315 -2.23 -17.04 -22.66
CA SER A 315 -2.19 -16.33 -23.94
C SER A 315 -2.06 -14.82 -23.78
N ILE A 316 -1.70 -14.15 -24.86
CA ILE A 316 -1.79 -12.70 -24.99
C ILE A 316 -3.15 -12.38 -25.62
N SER A 317 -4.05 -11.78 -24.85
CA SER A 317 -5.31 -11.24 -25.38
C SER A 317 -5.03 -9.93 -26.10
N VAL A 318 -5.48 -9.82 -27.35
CA VAL A 318 -5.30 -8.62 -28.19
C VAL A 318 -6.64 -7.91 -28.34
N LEU A 319 -6.65 -6.61 -28.07
CA LEU A 319 -7.80 -5.74 -28.20
C LEU A 319 -7.43 -4.50 -29.02
N THR A 320 -8.47 -3.80 -29.48
CA THR A 320 -8.35 -2.47 -30.10
C THR A 320 -9.40 -1.53 -29.50
N VAL A 321 -9.33 -0.27 -29.87
CA VAL A 321 -10.33 0.74 -29.53
C VAL A 321 -10.76 1.45 -30.79
N ASP A 322 -12.07 1.52 -31.00
CA ASP A 322 -12.67 2.26 -32.10
C ASP A 322 -13.91 2.99 -31.58
N ASN A 323 -14.08 4.27 -31.94
CA ASN A 323 -15.19 5.10 -31.47
C ASN A 323 -15.40 5.05 -29.94
N ASN A 324 -14.30 5.06 -29.17
CA ASN A 324 -14.31 4.96 -27.71
C ASN A 324 -14.82 3.62 -27.13
N GLU A 325 -15.01 2.60 -27.96
CA GLU A 325 -15.40 1.26 -27.56
C GLU A 325 -14.20 0.32 -27.69
N VAL A 326 -13.85 -0.39 -26.62
CA VAL A 326 -12.76 -1.36 -26.63
C VAL A 326 -13.31 -2.72 -27.10
N LYS A 327 -12.58 -3.38 -28.01
CA LYS A 327 -13.02 -4.63 -28.64
C LYS A 327 -11.92 -5.68 -28.57
N HIS A 328 -12.24 -6.85 -28.03
CA HIS A 328 -11.37 -8.02 -28.12
C HIS A 328 -11.34 -8.53 -29.56
N LEU A 329 -10.14 -8.78 -30.08
CA LEU A 329 -9.91 -9.25 -31.45
C LEU A 329 -9.66 -10.75 -31.46
N ASN A 330 -8.61 -11.20 -30.76
CA ASN A 330 -8.25 -12.60 -30.62
C ASN A 330 -7.21 -12.80 -29.51
N ASP A 331 -6.93 -14.05 -29.21
CA ASP A 331 -5.84 -14.46 -28.31
C ASP A 331 -4.67 -15.04 -29.10
N ILE A 332 -3.45 -14.84 -28.61
CA ILE A 332 -2.20 -15.42 -29.14
C ILE A 332 -1.64 -16.36 -28.09
N ALA A 333 -1.66 -17.66 -28.37
CA ALA A 333 -1.15 -18.66 -27.43
C ALA A 333 0.35 -18.48 -27.17
N THR A 334 0.74 -18.63 -25.90
CA THR A 334 2.14 -18.72 -25.48
C THR A 334 2.49 -20.15 -25.10
N ASN A 335 3.77 -20.43 -24.87
CA ASN A 335 4.26 -21.69 -24.30
C ASN A 335 4.79 -21.51 -22.86
N LEU A 336 4.44 -20.39 -22.21
CA LEU A 336 4.73 -20.17 -20.79
C LEU A 336 3.92 -21.11 -19.91
N SER A 337 4.46 -21.41 -18.73
CA SER A 337 3.81 -22.28 -17.75
C SER A 337 2.60 -21.60 -17.09
N GLU A 338 2.79 -20.35 -16.67
CA GLU A 338 1.78 -19.45 -16.12
C GLU A 338 2.15 -18.03 -16.55
N ILE A 339 1.49 -17.51 -17.60
CA ILE A 339 1.74 -16.15 -18.05
C ILE A 339 1.43 -15.14 -16.92
N TYR A 340 2.28 -14.14 -16.74
CA TYR A 340 2.20 -13.23 -15.60
C TYR A 340 2.34 -11.76 -16.06
N GLY A 341 3.50 -11.14 -15.85
CA GLY A 341 3.85 -9.78 -16.29
C GLY A 341 3.80 -9.57 -17.80
N MET A 342 3.47 -8.35 -18.24
CA MET A 342 3.42 -7.99 -19.66
C MET A 342 3.58 -6.48 -19.89
N CYS A 343 4.29 -6.13 -20.96
CA CYS A 343 4.34 -4.76 -21.51
C CYS A 343 4.58 -4.80 -23.02
N MET A 344 4.29 -3.71 -23.72
CA MET A 344 4.43 -3.60 -25.16
C MET A 344 5.65 -2.77 -25.58
N TYR A 345 6.05 -2.87 -26.85
CA TYR A 345 7.09 -2.03 -27.44
C TYR A 345 6.79 -1.82 -28.93
N SER A 346 6.86 -0.59 -29.40
CA SER A 346 6.69 -0.26 -30.82
C SER A 346 7.89 0.50 -31.36
N SER A 347 8.34 0.11 -32.54
CA SER A 347 9.45 0.78 -33.22
C SER A 347 9.28 0.76 -34.73
N ALA A 348 10.26 1.28 -35.45
CA ALA A 348 10.30 1.17 -36.91
C ALA A 348 10.37 -0.28 -37.40
N THR A 349 10.81 -1.24 -36.57
CA THR A 349 10.95 -2.65 -36.96
C THR A 349 9.65 -3.45 -36.77
N GLY A 350 8.71 -2.95 -35.96
CA GLY A 350 7.40 -3.57 -35.73
C GLY A 350 6.80 -3.23 -34.37
N ASN A 351 5.71 -3.91 -34.06
CA ASN A 351 5.03 -3.86 -32.76
C ASN A 351 5.29 -5.18 -32.03
N TYR A 352 5.58 -5.10 -30.74
CA TYR A 352 6.04 -6.22 -29.92
C TYR A 352 5.32 -6.25 -28.58
N VAL A 353 5.24 -7.43 -28.01
CA VAL A 353 4.75 -7.67 -26.65
C VAL A 353 5.81 -8.50 -25.93
N PHE A 354 6.19 -8.07 -24.73
CA PHE A 354 6.95 -8.85 -23.78
C PHE A 354 5.98 -9.47 -22.79
N VAL A 355 6.12 -10.77 -22.56
CA VAL A 355 5.37 -11.51 -21.53
C VAL A 355 6.35 -12.34 -20.73
N ASN A 356 6.07 -12.57 -19.45
CA ASN A 356 6.90 -13.41 -18.60
C ASN A 356 6.08 -14.48 -17.87
N ASP A 357 6.79 -15.41 -17.21
CA ASP A 357 6.24 -16.24 -16.15
C ASP A 357 7.06 -16.11 -14.87
N LYS A 358 6.55 -16.71 -13.78
CA LYS A 358 7.13 -16.65 -12.44
C LYS A 358 8.53 -17.29 -12.31
N SER A 359 9.03 -17.97 -13.34
CA SER A 359 10.37 -18.55 -13.33
C SER A 359 11.49 -17.54 -13.68
N GLY A 360 11.13 -16.35 -14.14
CA GLY A 360 12.08 -15.37 -14.70
C GLY A 360 12.17 -15.39 -16.22
N LEU A 361 11.50 -16.33 -16.91
CA LEU A 361 11.51 -16.42 -18.36
C LEU A 361 10.68 -15.30 -18.98
N TYR A 362 11.32 -14.50 -19.84
CA TYR A 362 10.66 -13.53 -20.72
C TYR A 362 10.60 -14.04 -22.15
N GLN A 363 9.48 -13.77 -22.81
CA GLN A 363 9.25 -14.02 -24.23
C GLN A 363 8.83 -12.72 -24.92
N GLN A 364 9.43 -12.46 -26.08
CA GLN A 364 9.09 -11.34 -26.94
C GLN A 364 8.35 -11.84 -28.18
N TYR A 365 7.11 -11.39 -28.38
CA TYR A 365 6.30 -11.68 -29.55
C TYR A 365 6.23 -10.48 -30.48
N LYS A 366 6.50 -10.70 -31.78
CA LYS A 366 6.24 -9.72 -32.83
C LYS A 366 4.80 -9.85 -33.31
N LEU A 367 4.05 -8.76 -33.27
CA LEU A 367 2.67 -8.71 -33.75
C LEU A 367 2.61 -8.46 -35.25
N SER A 368 1.58 -8.98 -35.90
CA SER A 368 1.27 -8.72 -37.31
C SER A 368 -0.23 -8.64 -37.52
N GLU A 369 -0.71 -7.48 -37.97
CA GLU A 369 -2.13 -7.25 -38.23
C GLU A 369 -2.52 -7.61 -39.68
N SER A 370 -3.68 -8.25 -39.85
CA SER A 370 -4.32 -8.53 -41.13
C SER A 370 -5.83 -8.32 -41.01
N GLY A 371 -6.28 -7.07 -41.15
CA GLY A 371 -7.66 -6.69 -40.82
C GLY A 371 -7.87 -6.81 -39.31
N ASP A 372 -8.99 -7.41 -38.89
CA ASP A 372 -9.32 -7.59 -37.46
C ASP A 372 -8.59 -8.80 -36.82
N LYS A 373 -7.69 -9.46 -37.55
CA LYS A 373 -6.90 -10.58 -37.03
C LYS A 373 -5.47 -10.14 -36.74
N VAL A 374 -5.02 -10.36 -35.52
CA VAL A 374 -3.63 -10.12 -35.10
C VAL A 374 -2.96 -11.45 -34.79
N THR A 375 -1.79 -11.71 -35.39
CA THR A 375 -0.97 -12.87 -35.05
C THR A 375 0.27 -12.45 -34.30
N GLY A 376 0.80 -13.34 -33.46
CA GLY A 376 2.07 -13.15 -32.77
C GLY A 376 3.07 -14.22 -33.17
N LYS A 377 4.33 -13.82 -33.40
CA LYS A 377 5.45 -14.71 -33.61
C LYS A 377 6.48 -14.51 -32.50
N LEU A 378 6.83 -15.56 -31.77
CA LEU A 378 7.95 -15.53 -30.82
C LEU A 378 9.24 -15.20 -31.57
N VAL A 379 9.93 -14.13 -31.17
CA VAL A 379 11.15 -13.61 -31.82
C VAL A 379 12.36 -13.56 -30.91
N ARG A 380 12.17 -13.55 -29.59
CA ARG A 380 13.26 -13.52 -28.61
C ARG A 380 12.82 -14.12 -27.28
N GLU A 381 13.76 -14.72 -26.57
CA GLU A 381 13.62 -15.16 -25.18
C GLU A 381 14.87 -14.75 -24.40
N PHE A 382 14.70 -14.44 -23.12
CA PHE A 382 15.77 -14.18 -22.15
C PHE A 382 15.25 -14.46 -20.73
N ASN A 383 16.13 -14.44 -19.74
CA ASN A 383 15.77 -14.75 -18.35
C ASN A 383 16.26 -13.66 -17.39
N LEU A 384 15.42 -13.31 -16.42
CA LEU A 384 15.86 -12.77 -15.14
C LEU A 384 16.14 -13.91 -14.15
N PRO A 385 16.90 -13.68 -13.06
CA PRO A 385 17.25 -14.73 -12.11
C PRO A 385 16.06 -15.34 -11.36
N SER A 386 15.01 -14.57 -11.07
CA SER A 386 13.79 -15.00 -10.39
C SER A 386 12.54 -14.24 -10.88
N GLN A 387 11.46 -14.29 -10.09
CA GLN A 387 10.11 -13.87 -10.49
C GLN A 387 10.06 -12.39 -10.89
N PRO A 388 9.58 -12.09 -12.11
CA PRO A 388 9.33 -10.73 -12.55
C PRO A 388 7.85 -10.47 -12.86
N GLU A 389 7.44 -9.22 -12.74
CA GLU A 389 6.08 -8.79 -13.10
C GLU A 389 6.11 -7.49 -13.90
N GLY A 390 6.41 -6.37 -13.25
CA GLY A 390 6.40 -5.05 -13.87
C GLY A 390 7.45 -4.89 -14.98
N CYS A 391 7.05 -4.33 -16.12
CA CYS A 391 7.99 -3.89 -17.15
C CYS A 391 7.50 -2.67 -17.92
N SER A 392 8.43 -1.87 -18.45
CA SER A 392 8.12 -0.72 -19.30
C SER A 392 9.19 -0.52 -20.37
N ALA A 393 8.77 -0.17 -21.59
CA ALA A 393 9.66 0.01 -22.73
C ALA A 393 9.59 1.45 -23.27
N ASP A 394 10.76 2.06 -23.49
CA ASP A 394 10.88 3.33 -24.22
C ASP A 394 10.94 3.04 -25.73
N ASP A 395 9.80 3.20 -26.40
CA ASP A 395 9.63 3.06 -27.85
C ASP A 395 10.67 3.87 -28.66
N ALA A 396 11.04 5.07 -28.18
CA ALA A 396 11.93 5.96 -28.91
C ALA A 396 13.41 5.60 -28.77
N ARG A 397 13.78 4.87 -27.70
CA ARG A 397 15.18 4.48 -27.43
C ARG A 397 15.46 2.99 -27.55
N GLY A 398 14.43 2.16 -27.64
CA GLY A 398 14.59 0.71 -27.65
C GLY A 398 15.16 0.20 -26.32
N GLU A 399 14.73 0.79 -25.21
CA GLU A 399 15.12 0.43 -23.85
C GLU A 399 13.96 -0.34 -23.20
N LEU A 400 14.21 -1.48 -22.56
CA LEU A 400 13.24 -2.21 -21.74
C LEU A 400 13.75 -2.22 -20.29
N PHE A 401 12.89 -1.78 -19.37
CA PHE A 401 13.08 -1.89 -17.94
C PHE A 401 12.18 -3.01 -17.42
N ALA A 402 12.70 -3.85 -16.52
CA ALA A 402 11.97 -4.97 -15.95
C ALA A 402 12.24 -5.06 -14.45
N GLY A 403 11.18 -5.26 -13.66
CA GLY A 403 11.24 -5.53 -12.23
C GLY A 403 11.40 -7.03 -11.97
N GLU A 404 12.35 -7.37 -11.11
CA GLU A 404 12.42 -8.66 -10.44
C GLU A 404 12.02 -8.40 -8.98
N GLU A 405 10.90 -8.97 -8.54
CA GLU A 405 10.14 -8.58 -7.34
C GLU A 405 11.06 -8.43 -6.11
N ASP A 406 11.80 -9.50 -5.78
CA ASP A 406 12.68 -9.58 -4.61
C ASP A 406 14.10 -9.03 -4.82
N ALA A 407 14.43 -8.49 -6.00
CA ALA A 407 15.82 -8.19 -6.35
C ALA A 407 16.08 -6.77 -6.82
N GLY A 408 15.22 -6.20 -7.68
CA GLY A 408 15.43 -4.86 -8.22
C GLY A 408 15.02 -4.64 -9.66
N ILE A 409 15.57 -3.59 -10.26
CA ILE A 409 15.26 -3.10 -11.59
C ILE A 409 16.40 -3.47 -12.56
N TRP A 410 16.02 -4.10 -13.65
CA TRP A 410 16.89 -4.54 -14.73
C TRP A 410 16.67 -3.74 -16.00
N TYR A 411 17.71 -3.69 -16.84
CA TYR A 411 17.68 -3.14 -18.18
C TYR A 411 18.06 -4.20 -19.20
N ILE A 412 17.36 -4.17 -20.34
CA ILE A 412 17.72 -4.91 -21.53
C ILE A 412 17.29 -4.13 -22.78
N GLY A 413 17.97 -4.31 -23.92
CA GLY A 413 17.52 -3.68 -25.16
C GLY A 413 16.18 -4.25 -25.61
N ALA A 414 15.27 -3.42 -26.13
CA ALA A 414 13.91 -3.82 -26.52
C ALA A 414 13.82 -4.39 -27.95
N GLU A 415 14.76 -4.09 -28.83
CA GLU A 415 14.76 -4.68 -30.19
C GLU A 415 15.00 -6.20 -30.14
N PRO A 416 14.35 -7.01 -31.00
CA PRO A 416 14.54 -8.47 -31.00
C PRO A 416 15.96 -8.91 -31.33
N THR A 417 16.79 -8.02 -31.90
CA THR A 417 18.20 -8.26 -32.20
C THR A 417 19.16 -7.74 -31.13
N ALA A 418 18.66 -7.18 -30.03
CA ALA A 418 19.50 -6.74 -28.92
C ALA A 418 20.14 -7.93 -28.19
N ASP A 419 21.15 -7.65 -27.36
CA ASP A 419 21.77 -8.65 -26.48
C ASP A 419 20.73 -9.18 -25.48
N ASN A 420 20.79 -10.49 -25.22
CA ASN A 420 19.88 -11.19 -24.30
C ASN A 420 20.33 -11.12 -22.84
N THR A 421 21.43 -10.44 -22.53
CA THR A 421 21.98 -10.32 -21.18
C THR A 421 21.40 -9.10 -20.46
N PRO A 422 20.52 -9.28 -19.46
CA PRO A 422 20.00 -8.17 -18.66
C PRO A 422 21.10 -7.57 -17.79
N VAL A 423 21.00 -6.27 -17.52
CA VAL A 423 21.92 -5.53 -16.64
C VAL A 423 21.13 -4.94 -15.48
N MET A 424 21.48 -5.31 -14.25
CA MET A 424 20.86 -4.73 -13.06
C MET A 424 21.24 -3.25 -12.96
N LEU A 425 20.23 -2.38 -12.88
CA LEU A 425 20.42 -0.94 -12.72
C LEU A 425 20.33 -0.50 -11.26
N GLN A 426 19.46 -1.15 -10.48
CA GLN A 426 19.18 -0.81 -9.09
C GLN A 426 18.70 -2.04 -8.35
N GLY A 427 19.39 -2.44 -7.28
CA GLY A 427 18.90 -3.50 -6.39
C GLY A 427 17.97 -2.97 -5.29
N ILE A 428 17.22 -3.85 -4.63
CA ILE A 428 16.46 -3.50 -3.43
C ILE A 428 17.36 -2.89 -2.35
N ASN A 429 16.84 -1.90 -1.63
CA ASN A 429 17.55 -1.18 -0.57
C ASN A 429 16.56 -0.44 0.34
N GLU A 430 17.04 0.46 1.20
CA GLU A 430 16.18 1.26 2.08
C GLU A 430 15.26 2.26 1.36
N GLN A 431 15.38 2.41 0.05
CA GLN A 431 14.52 3.28 -0.78
C GLN A 431 13.58 2.48 -1.67
N LEU A 432 14.00 1.33 -2.22
CA LEU A 432 13.19 0.42 -3.01
C LEU A 432 13.05 -0.90 -2.24
N VAL A 433 11.88 -1.08 -1.64
CA VAL A 433 11.55 -2.23 -0.80
C VAL A 433 10.77 -3.22 -1.66
N ASP A 434 11.17 -4.48 -1.59
CA ASP A 434 10.50 -5.62 -2.20
C ASP A 434 9.03 -5.70 -1.76
N ASP A 435 8.06 -5.93 -2.65
CA ASP A 435 8.22 -6.34 -4.05
C ASP A 435 8.35 -5.16 -5.04
N VAL A 436 9.22 -5.31 -6.05
CA VAL A 436 9.37 -4.37 -7.19
C VAL A 436 8.35 -4.68 -8.27
N GLU A 437 7.23 -3.96 -8.23
CA GLU A 437 6.04 -4.26 -9.03
C GLU A 437 5.95 -3.36 -10.28
N GLY A 438 4.75 -2.86 -10.60
CA GLY A 438 4.45 -2.02 -11.74
C GLY A 438 5.41 -0.85 -11.89
N MET A 439 5.80 -0.56 -13.14
CA MET A 439 6.67 0.55 -13.46
C MET A 439 6.34 1.16 -14.81
N GLU A 440 6.51 2.47 -14.94
CA GLU A 440 6.28 3.16 -16.20
C GLU A 440 7.16 4.41 -16.34
N ILE A 441 7.50 4.76 -17.58
CA ILE A 441 8.36 5.89 -17.91
C ILE A 441 7.49 7.14 -18.12
N TYR A 442 7.63 8.11 -17.22
CA TYR A 442 7.14 9.46 -17.45
C TYR A 442 8.07 10.22 -18.42
N HIS A 443 7.59 10.49 -19.62
CA HIS A 443 8.29 11.28 -20.64
C HIS A 443 8.07 12.78 -20.45
N GLY A 444 8.78 13.39 -19.49
CA GLY A 444 8.77 14.83 -19.27
C GLY A 444 9.52 15.63 -20.35
N THR A 445 9.34 16.95 -20.38
CA THR A 445 9.94 17.83 -21.39
C THR A 445 11.48 17.82 -21.37
N ASN A 446 12.08 17.78 -20.18
CA ASN A 446 13.53 17.90 -20.00
C ASN A 446 14.18 16.65 -19.38
N ALA A 447 13.39 15.71 -18.91
CA ALA A 447 13.84 14.52 -18.20
C ALA A 447 12.82 13.39 -18.36
N ARG A 448 13.33 12.15 -18.28
CA ARG A 448 12.52 10.95 -18.14
C ARG A 448 12.62 10.46 -16.71
N TYR A 449 11.51 10.04 -16.15
CA TYR A 449 11.47 9.42 -14.83
C TYR A 449 10.87 8.04 -14.95
N LEU A 450 11.56 7.02 -14.43
CA LEU A 450 10.96 5.73 -14.16
C LEU A 450 10.23 5.85 -12.82
N VAL A 451 8.91 5.63 -12.84
CA VAL A 451 8.08 5.50 -11.66
C VAL A 451 7.98 4.02 -11.34
N VAL A 452 8.21 3.62 -10.10
CA VAL A 452 8.26 2.21 -9.69
C VAL A 452 7.45 2.03 -8.42
N SER A 453 6.56 1.04 -8.41
CA SER A 453 5.87 0.58 -7.21
C SER A 453 6.87 -0.17 -6.31
N SER A 454 6.97 0.28 -5.06
CA SER A 454 7.76 -0.31 -3.99
C SER A 454 6.76 -0.90 -3.00
N GLN A 455 6.24 -2.09 -3.30
CA GLN A 455 5.00 -2.59 -2.73
C GLN A 455 5.13 -2.85 -1.23
N GLY A 456 6.24 -3.44 -0.77
CA GLY A 456 6.40 -3.83 0.64
C GLY A 456 6.52 -2.69 1.64
N ASP A 457 6.55 -1.43 1.19
CA ASP A 457 6.38 -0.27 2.06
C ASP A 457 5.36 0.76 1.56
N ASP A 458 4.39 0.31 0.75
CA ASP A 458 3.22 1.07 0.29
C ASP A 458 3.61 2.43 -0.33
N SER A 459 4.61 2.41 -1.21
CA SER A 459 5.22 3.63 -1.72
C SER A 459 5.66 3.52 -3.17
N TYR A 460 6.12 4.65 -3.70
CA TYR A 460 6.57 4.77 -5.08
C TYR A 460 7.92 5.49 -5.13
N VAL A 461 8.82 4.96 -5.94
CA VAL A 461 10.17 5.51 -6.13
C VAL A 461 10.28 6.14 -7.52
N LEU A 462 10.85 7.34 -7.56
CA LEU A 462 11.14 8.06 -8.79
C LEU A 462 12.63 7.98 -9.08
N TYR A 463 12.99 7.40 -10.22
CA TYR A 463 14.35 7.43 -10.75
C TYR A 463 14.41 8.29 -11.99
N LYS A 464 15.31 9.27 -12.02
CA LYS A 464 15.66 9.96 -13.26
C LYS A 464 16.49 9.01 -14.12
N ILE A 465 16.06 8.79 -15.36
CA ILE A 465 16.78 7.94 -16.31
C ILE A 465 17.85 8.78 -17.01
N SER A 466 19.11 8.54 -16.66
CA SER A 466 20.27 9.26 -17.20
C SER A 466 21.02 8.38 -18.20
N ASN A 467 21.19 8.89 -19.41
CA ASN A 467 22.04 8.26 -20.43
C ASN A 467 23.40 8.98 -20.38
N ASN A 468 24.35 8.41 -19.64
CA ASN A 468 25.67 9.02 -19.47
C ASN A 468 26.47 8.94 -20.78
N ASN A 469 26.38 10.00 -21.59
CA ASN A 469 27.03 10.19 -22.90
C ASN A 469 26.55 9.24 -24.02
N GLN A 470 26.64 9.71 -25.28
CA GLN A 470 26.19 8.98 -26.47
C GLN A 470 26.89 7.61 -26.70
N ASP A 471 27.96 7.32 -25.96
CA ASP A 471 28.77 6.10 -26.10
C ASP A 471 28.40 4.99 -25.10
N VAL A 472 27.57 5.25 -24.08
CA VAL A 472 27.11 4.23 -23.13
C VAL A 472 25.72 3.73 -23.54
N LYS A 473 25.64 2.46 -23.96
CA LYS A 473 24.38 1.80 -24.39
C LYS A 473 23.41 1.48 -23.26
N THR A 474 23.86 1.55 -22.01
CA THR A 474 23.07 1.19 -20.82
C THR A 474 22.72 2.45 -20.02
N PRO A 475 21.43 2.75 -19.79
CA PRO A 475 21.04 3.88 -18.96
C PRO A 475 21.44 3.64 -17.49
N SER A 476 21.43 4.72 -16.71
CA SER A 476 21.59 4.67 -15.25
C SER A 476 20.35 5.26 -14.58
N LEU A 477 20.03 4.76 -13.38
CA LEU A 477 18.93 5.26 -12.57
C LEU A 477 19.47 6.12 -11.43
N GLU A 478 19.13 7.41 -11.44
CA GLU A 478 19.45 8.33 -10.37
C GLU A 478 18.22 8.55 -9.50
N PHE A 479 18.30 8.24 -8.20
CA PHE A 479 17.20 8.49 -7.27
C PHE A 479 16.78 9.97 -7.31
N ALA A 480 15.52 10.22 -7.68
CA ALA A 480 14.94 11.56 -7.79
C ALA A 480 13.96 11.87 -6.66
N GLY A 481 13.28 10.87 -6.11
CA GLY A 481 12.25 11.08 -5.10
C GLY A 481 11.60 9.79 -4.61
N LYS A 482 10.86 9.89 -3.50
CA LYS A 482 10.03 8.82 -2.94
C LYS A 482 8.76 9.42 -2.36
N PHE A 483 7.61 8.82 -2.64
CA PHE A 483 6.31 9.28 -2.16
C PHE A 483 5.36 8.14 -1.85
N ASN A 484 4.31 8.41 -1.08
CA ASN A 484 3.15 7.54 -0.93
C ASN A 484 1.87 8.36 -1.12
N ILE A 485 0.76 7.67 -1.39
CA ILE A 485 -0.55 8.29 -1.55
C ILE A 485 -1.30 8.12 -0.22
N VAL A 486 -1.64 9.23 0.41
CA VAL A 486 -2.35 9.24 1.70
C VAL A 486 -3.79 9.73 1.50
N SER A 487 -4.66 9.35 2.43
CA SER A 487 -6.07 9.74 2.40
C SER A 487 -6.29 11.25 2.37
N ASP A 488 -7.27 11.65 1.57
CA ASP A 488 -7.88 12.98 1.54
C ASP A 488 -9.33 12.85 2.04
N LEU A 489 -9.48 12.95 3.37
CA LEU A 489 -10.76 12.80 4.05
C LEU A 489 -11.79 13.85 3.61
N ALA A 490 -11.35 15.03 3.18
CA ALA A 490 -12.25 16.10 2.75
C ALA A 490 -12.95 15.76 1.42
N ASN A 491 -12.26 15.04 0.54
CA ASN A 491 -12.79 14.59 -0.74
C ASN A 491 -13.32 13.15 -0.71
N GLY A 492 -13.23 12.46 0.45
CA GLY A 492 -13.66 11.08 0.59
C GLY A 492 -12.81 10.11 -0.23
N LEU A 493 -11.52 10.39 -0.36
CA LEU A 493 -10.54 9.54 -1.04
C LEU A 493 -9.58 8.98 0.00
N ASP A 494 -9.36 7.69 -0.03
CA ASP A 494 -8.34 6.99 0.74
C ASP A 494 -6.96 7.04 0.07
N GLY A 495 -5.97 6.41 0.71
CA GLY A 495 -4.62 6.29 0.16
C GLY A 495 -4.54 5.30 -0.99
N ALA A 496 -3.34 4.84 -1.28
CA ALA A 496 -3.13 3.64 -2.09
C ALA A 496 -2.04 2.80 -1.43
N SER A 497 -2.26 1.49 -1.42
CA SER A 497 -1.38 0.50 -0.80
C SER A 497 -1.38 -0.79 -1.60
N GLU A 498 -0.37 -1.63 -1.37
CA GLU A 498 -0.19 -2.90 -2.09
C GLU A 498 -0.30 -2.76 -3.61
N THR A 499 0.20 -1.66 -4.17
CA THR A 499 0.09 -1.44 -5.61
C THR A 499 0.87 -2.50 -6.37
N ASP A 500 0.14 -3.38 -7.08
CA ASP A 500 0.69 -4.21 -8.16
C ASP A 500 1.05 -3.29 -9.34
N GLY A 501 0.09 -2.92 -10.18
CA GLY A 501 0.34 -2.18 -11.41
C GLY A 501 0.21 -0.65 -11.30
N LEU A 502 0.97 0.04 -12.15
CA LEU A 502 0.86 1.48 -12.37
C LEU A 502 1.12 1.86 -13.83
N THR A 503 0.57 3.00 -14.24
CA THR A 503 0.84 3.59 -15.55
C THR A 503 0.85 5.10 -15.46
N VAL A 504 1.61 5.75 -16.34
CA VAL A 504 1.71 7.20 -16.37
C VAL A 504 1.69 7.71 -17.81
N THR A 505 0.99 8.82 -18.03
CA THR A 505 1.09 9.57 -19.27
C THR A 505 1.54 11.00 -19.01
N SER A 506 2.41 11.53 -19.86
CA SER A 506 2.78 12.95 -19.88
C SER A 506 1.95 13.79 -20.86
N LYS A 507 0.97 13.16 -21.53
CA LYS A 507 0.07 13.87 -22.43
C LYS A 507 -0.93 14.69 -21.62
N ALA A 508 -1.12 15.94 -22.03
CA ALA A 508 -2.11 16.82 -21.41
C ALA A 508 -3.53 16.24 -21.58
N LEU A 509 -4.24 16.12 -20.46
CA LEU A 509 -5.64 15.72 -20.38
C LEU A 509 -6.45 16.86 -19.72
N PRO A 510 -7.79 16.90 -19.86
CA PRO A 510 -8.59 17.95 -19.21
C PRO A 510 -8.38 17.96 -17.69
N GLY A 511 -8.01 19.12 -17.15
CA GLY A 511 -7.68 19.27 -15.72
C GLY A 511 -6.24 18.86 -15.36
N TYR A 512 -5.59 18.05 -16.20
CA TYR A 512 -4.26 17.46 -15.97
C TYR A 512 -3.28 17.89 -17.07
N PRO A 513 -2.77 19.13 -17.03
CA PRO A 513 -1.95 19.69 -18.11
C PRO A 513 -0.60 18.98 -18.30
N GLU A 514 -0.13 18.26 -17.28
CA GLU A 514 1.10 17.46 -17.31
C GLU A 514 0.83 15.95 -17.31
N GLY A 515 -0.43 15.58 -17.57
CA GLY A 515 -0.89 14.20 -17.54
C GLY A 515 -1.11 13.66 -16.13
N ILE A 516 -1.27 12.35 -16.04
CA ILE A 516 -1.71 11.64 -14.84
C ILE A 516 -0.85 10.40 -14.61
N LEU A 517 -0.71 10.05 -13.33
CA LEU A 517 -0.31 8.73 -12.85
C LEU A 517 -1.59 8.00 -12.42
N VAL A 518 -1.74 6.73 -12.80
CA VAL A 518 -2.79 5.85 -12.31
C VAL A 518 -2.12 4.66 -11.63
N VAL A 519 -2.54 4.36 -10.42
CA VAL A 519 -2.01 3.24 -9.62
C VAL A 519 -3.17 2.36 -9.16
N GLN A 520 -2.94 1.07 -9.07
CA GLN A 520 -3.86 0.18 -8.37
C GLN A 520 -3.82 0.46 -6.86
N ASP A 521 -4.98 0.30 -6.21
CA ASP A 521 -5.11 0.34 -4.77
C ASP A 521 -5.66 -0.98 -4.24
N GLY A 522 -4.81 -1.69 -3.50
CA GLY A 522 -5.09 -2.97 -2.87
C GLY A 522 -6.08 -2.88 -1.70
N TYR A 523 -6.23 -1.69 -1.09
CA TYR A 523 -7.09 -1.47 0.06
C TYR A 523 -7.98 -0.23 -0.06
N ASN A 524 -9.03 -0.34 -0.86
CA ASN A 524 -10.03 0.73 -0.96
C ASN A 524 -10.85 0.89 0.34
N ARG A 525 -10.55 1.93 1.13
CA ARG A 525 -11.04 2.17 2.51
C ARG A 525 -12.16 3.21 2.65
N LEU A 526 -12.34 4.13 1.69
CA LEU A 526 -13.26 5.26 1.85
C LEU A 526 -14.38 5.30 0.78
N PRO A 527 -15.50 4.59 0.99
CA PRO A 527 -15.75 3.60 2.06
C PRO A 527 -15.09 2.25 1.74
N GLN A 528 -15.07 1.33 2.72
CA GLN A 528 -14.53 -0.02 2.50
C GLN A 528 -15.23 -0.72 1.35
N GLN A 529 -14.48 -0.96 0.28
CA GLN A 529 -14.97 -1.50 -0.99
C GLN A 529 -13.91 -2.44 -1.60
N PRO A 530 -14.25 -3.19 -2.66
CA PRO A 530 -13.24 -3.85 -3.47
C PRO A 530 -12.18 -2.88 -4.00
N GLN A 531 -11.05 -3.45 -4.41
CA GLN A 531 -9.92 -2.73 -5.00
C GLN A 531 -10.35 -1.84 -6.17
N ASN A 532 -9.62 -0.75 -6.40
CA ASN A 532 -9.84 0.17 -7.50
C ASN A 532 -8.51 0.75 -8.01
N PHE A 533 -8.58 1.80 -8.81
CA PHE A 533 -7.40 2.55 -9.23
C PHE A 533 -7.52 4.02 -8.78
N LYS A 534 -6.44 4.59 -8.26
CA LYS A 534 -6.36 6.02 -7.94
C LYS A 534 -5.79 6.79 -9.12
N ILE A 535 -6.32 7.99 -9.35
CA ILE A 535 -5.92 8.89 -10.43
C ILE A 535 -5.21 10.10 -9.80
N ILE A 536 -3.96 10.31 -10.13
CA ILE A 536 -3.09 11.33 -9.52
C ILE A 536 -2.63 12.32 -10.59
N ASP A 537 -2.83 13.61 -10.35
CA ASP A 537 -2.23 14.66 -11.17
C ASP A 537 -0.71 14.60 -11.08
N TRP A 538 -0.01 14.56 -12.22
CA TRP A 538 1.45 14.53 -12.22
C TRP A 538 2.08 15.71 -11.45
N ARG A 539 1.39 16.86 -11.37
CA ARG A 539 1.84 18.01 -10.58
C ARG A 539 1.96 17.72 -9.08
N GLU A 540 1.15 16.80 -8.55
CA GLU A 540 1.28 16.30 -7.18
C GLU A 540 2.53 15.43 -7.03
N VAL A 541 2.73 14.47 -7.95
CA VAL A 541 3.92 13.59 -7.98
C VAL A 541 5.22 14.39 -8.03
N LYS A 542 5.27 15.46 -8.81
CA LYS A 542 6.45 16.34 -8.91
C LYS A 542 6.90 16.95 -7.59
N LYS A 543 6.03 17.06 -6.58
CA LYS A 543 6.41 17.55 -5.24
C LYS A 543 7.44 16.65 -4.57
N ALA A 544 7.51 15.38 -4.98
CA ALA A 544 8.47 14.41 -4.46
C ALA A 544 9.84 14.44 -5.15
N ILE A 545 9.94 15.08 -6.33
CA ILE A 545 11.20 15.19 -7.09
C ILE A 545 12.09 16.25 -6.45
N LYS A 546 13.33 15.89 -6.12
CA LYS A 546 14.30 16.73 -5.38
C LYS A 546 15.27 17.50 -6.26
#